data_AF-A0A7X2LU34-F1
#
_entry.id   AF-A0A7X2LU34-F1
#
_cell.length_a   1.000
_cell.length_b   1.000
_cell.length_c   1.000
_cell.angle_alpha   90.00
_cell.angle_beta   90.00
_cell.angle_gamma   90.00
#
_symmetry.space_group_name_H-M   'P 1'
#
loop_
_entity.id
_entity.type
_entity.pdbx_description
1 polymer ?
#
loop_
_entity_poly.entity_id
_entity_poly.type
_entity_poly.pdbx_seq_one_letter_code
_entity_poly.pdbx_strand_id
1 'polypeptide(L)' 'MKTNKNERWSAHFARIGNEAVREAQARNRQLGIPNWYSLNGKLVSDATAAEPITKTTTTRP' A
#
# COMPACT_ATOMS: atom_id res chain seq x y z
N MET A 1 -35.40 -9.69 -4.14
CA MET A 1 -34.68 -8.70 -3.30
C MET A 1 -34.63 -7.38 -4.06
N LYS A 2 -35.20 -6.30 -3.51
CA LYS A 2 -35.06 -4.95 -4.08
C LYS A 2 -33.78 -4.36 -3.49
N THR A 3 -32.72 -4.25 -4.29
CA THR A 3 -31.51 -3.54 -3.88
C THR A 3 -31.85 -2.06 -3.77
N ASN A 4 -31.58 -1.48 -2.61
CA ASN A 4 -31.93 -0.09 -2.34
C ASN A 4 -31.00 0.81 -3.16
N LYS A 5 -31.53 1.86 -3.79
CA LYS A 5 -30.77 2.78 -4.66
C LYS A 5 -29.47 3.29 -4.01
N ASN A 6 -29.47 3.37 -2.68
CA ASN A 6 -28.35 3.78 -1.83
C ASN A 6 -27.20 2.75 -1.81
N GLU A 7 -27.48 1.45 -1.84
CA GLU A 7 -26.45 0.40 -1.88
C GLU A 7 -25.66 0.44 -3.20
N ARG A 8 -26.35 0.71 -4.31
CA ARG A 8 -25.72 0.82 -5.63
C ARG A 8 -24.75 2.00 -5.71
N TRP A 9 -25.08 3.09 -5.01
CA TRP A 9 -24.23 4.29 -4.97
C TRP A 9 -22.98 4.04 -4.14
N SER A 10 -23.11 3.52 -2.91
CA SER A 10 -21.96 3.19 -2.05
C SER A 10 -21.00 2.18 -2.68
N ALA A 11 -21.53 1.14 -3.34
CA ALA A 11 -20.71 0.15 -4.06
C ALA A 11 -19.94 0.79 -5.24
N HIS A 12 -20.51 1.80 -5.89
CA HIS A 12 -19.84 2.51 -6.98
C HIS A 12 -18.65 3.33 -6.50
N PHE A 13 -18.79 4.07 -5.39
CA PHE A 13 -17.67 4.81 -4.78
C PHE A 13 -16.58 3.88 -4.27
N ALA A 14 -16.96 2.77 -3.62
CA ALA A 14 -16.00 1.76 -3.19
C ALA A 14 -15.21 1.20 -4.39
N ARG A 15 -15.87 0.94 -5.52
CA ARG A 15 -15.21 0.49 -6.75
C ARG A 15 -14.20 1.51 -7.28
N ILE A 16 -14.58 2.79 -7.37
CA ILE A 16 -13.68 3.86 -7.83
C ILE A 16 -12.48 4.00 -6.89
N GLY A 17 -12.71 3.98 -5.58
CA GLY A 17 -11.65 4.05 -4.58
C GLY A 17 -10.66 2.89 -4.71
N ASN A 18 -11.17 1.67 -4.86
CA ASN A 18 -10.34 0.47 -5.02
C ASN A 18 -9.49 0.52 -6.31
N GLU A 19 -10.06 1.05 -7.39
CA GLU A 19 -9.37 1.21 -8.67
C GLU A 19 -8.23 2.24 -8.57
N ALA A 20 -8.50 3.41 -8.00
CA ALA A 20 -7.50 4.45 -7.75
C ALA A 20 -6.37 3.97 -6.82
N VAL A 21 -6.70 3.25 -5.75
CA VAL A 21 -5.71 2.67 -4.82
C VAL A 21 -4.82 1.67 -5.56
N ARG A 22 -5.39 0.83 -6.42
CA ARG A 22 -4.62 -0.15 -7.20
C ARG A 22 -3.64 0.53 -8.16
N GLU A 23 -4.07 1.58 -8.85
CA GLU A 23 -3.19 2.34 -9.74
C GLU A 23 -2.04 3.01 -8.99
N ALA A 24 -2.33 3.67 -7.86
CA ALA A 24 -1.32 4.31 -7.03
C ALA A 24 -0.28 3.29 -6.54
N GLN A 25 -0.74 2.14 -6.07
CA GLN A 25 0.15 1.06 -5.62
C GLN A 25 1.02 0.51 -6.75
N ALA A 26 0.47 0.36 -7.95
CA ALA A 26 1.23 -0.09 -9.11
C ALA A 26 2.32 0.92 -9.49
N ARG A 27 2.01 2.22 -9.50
CA ARG A 27 2.99 3.29 -9.75
C ARG A 27 4.06 3.33 -8.67
N ASN A 28 3.68 3.19 -7.40
CA ASN A 28 4.63 3.13 -6.30
C ASN A 28 5.64 1.98 -6.47
N ARG A 29 5.17 0.79 -6.89
CA ARG A 29 6.06 -0.35 -7.21
C ARG A 29 7.02 -0.03 -8.35
N GLN A 30 6.56 0.66 -9.40
CA GLN A 30 7.41 1.08 -10.51
C GLN A 30 8.48 2.10 -10.07
N LEU A 31 8.16 2.93 -9.09
CA LEU A 31 9.05 3.95 -8.53
C LEU A 31 9.93 3.44 -7.38
N GLY A 32 9.79 2.16 -6.98
CA GLY A 32 10.48 1.60 -5.81
C GLY A 32 10.00 2.21 -4.49
N ILE A 33 8.85 2.88 -4.47
CA ILE A 33 8.23 3.45 -3.27
C ILE A 33 7.40 2.35 -2.60
N PRO A 34 7.62 2.08 -1.30
CA PRO A 34 6.84 1.08 -0.58
C PRO A 34 5.40 1.55 -0.32
N ASN A 35 4.45 0.66 -0.56
CA ASN A 35 3.06 0.79 -0.18
C ASN A 35 2.88 0.38 1.28
N TRP A 36 2.23 1.24 2.06
CA TRP A 36 1.86 0.99 3.45
C TRP A 36 0.36 0.78 3.58
N TYR A 37 -0.04 -0.19 4.40
CA TYR A 37 -1.44 -0.54 4.63
C TYR A 37 -1.65 -1.00 6.08
N SER A 38 -2.91 -0.94 6.55
CA SER A 38 -3.30 -1.47 7.85
C SER A 38 -4.02 -2.81 7.64
N LEU A 39 -3.44 -3.89 8.16
CA LEU A 39 -4.07 -5.21 8.21
C LEU A 39 -4.37 -5.55 9.67
N ASN A 40 -5.64 -5.68 10.02
CA ASN A 40 -6.08 -6.01 11.38
C ASN A 40 -5.50 -5.06 12.45
N GLY A 41 -5.43 -3.76 12.15
CA GLY A 41 -4.87 -2.74 13.04
C GLY A 41 -3.35 -2.73 13.12
N LYS A 42 -2.66 -3.56 12.33
CA LYS A 42 -1.19 -3.58 12.23
C LYS A 42 -0.75 -2.91 10.93
N LEU A 43 0.21 -2.01 11.04
CA LEU A 43 0.85 -1.38 9.90
C LEU A 43 1.78 -2.38 9.21
N VAL A 44 1.65 -2.54 7.91
CA VAL A 44 2.38 -3.49 7.07
C VAL A 44 2.79 -2.81 5.77
N SER A 45 3.90 -3.24 5.18
CA SER A 45 4.42 -2.68 3.93
C SER A 45 4.91 -3.76 2.98
N ASP A 46 4.91 -3.46 1.67
CA ASP A 46 5.61 -4.25 0.66
C ASP A 46 7.09 -3.84 0.49
N ALA A 47 7.62 -2.97 1.38
CA ALA A 47 9.04 -2.70 1.45
C ALA A 47 9.80 -4.02 1.61
N THR A 48 10.59 -4.41 0.61
CA THR A 48 11.65 -5.38 0.83
C THR A 48 12.52 -4.82 1.93
N ALA A 49 12.63 -5.53 3.05
CA ALA A 49 13.46 -5.10 4.17
C ALA A 49 14.80 -4.66 3.59
N ALA A 50 15.10 -3.37 3.68
CA ALA A 50 16.40 -2.87 3.30
C ALA A 50 17.41 -3.74 4.05
N GLU A 51 18.32 -4.39 3.33
CA GLU A 51 19.37 -5.17 3.97
C GLU A 51 19.97 -4.32 5.07
N PRO A 52 20.16 -4.87 6.29
CA PRO A 52 20.68 -4.09 7.39
C PRO A 52 21.97 -3.47 6.89
N ILE A 53 22.03 -2.13 6.87
CA ILE A 53 23.26 -1.40 6.62
C ILE A 53 24.25 -1.87 7.68
N THR A 54 25.05 -2.88 7.36
CA THR A 54 26.20 -3.29 8.13
C THR A 54 27.07 -2.05 8.15
N LYS A 55 27.02 -1.35 9.29
CA LYS A 55 27.88 -0.21 9.55
C LYS A 55 29.30 -0.72 9.36
N THR A 56 29.89 -0.44 8.21
CA THR A 56 31.34 -0.51 8.01
C THR A 56 31.91 0.58 8.90
N THR A 57 32.10 0.24 10.18
CA THR A 57 32.99 0.98 11.05
C THR A 57 34.39 0.75 10.48
N THR A 58 34.78 1.63 9.56
CA THR A 58 36.17 1.82 9.15
C THR A 58 36.95 2.21 10.39
N THR A 59 37.57 1.22 11.03
CA THR A 59 38.72 1.45 11.91
C THR A 59 39.85 1.95 11.01
N ARG A 60 40.04 3.28 10.98
CA ARG A 60 41.25 3.89 10.43
C ARG A 60 42.39 3.76 11.47
N PRO A 61 43.66 3.71 11.01
CA PRO A 61 44.78 2.99 11.62
C PRO A 61 45.21 3.50 12.99
#